data_AF-A0A7G1IKB0-F1
#
_entry.id   AF-A0A7G1IKB0-F1
#
_cell.length_a   1.000
_cell.length_b   1.000
_cell.length_c   1.000
_cell.angle_alpha   90.00
_cell.angle_beta   90.00
_cell.angle_gamma   90.00
#
_symmetry.space_group_name_H-M   'P 1'
#
loop_
_entity.id
_entity.type
_entity.pdbx_description
1 polymer ?
#
loop_
_entity_poly.entity_id
_entity_poly.type
_entity_poly.pdbx_seq_one_letter_code
_entity_poly.pdbx_strand_id
1 'polypeptide(L)' 'MTREPMNCNELVELVSEYLDDGLDARRRARFDAHLGDCEGCRHYLEQFRATVGALGRITEEELDPDFRARLLAAMRGLRD' A
#
# COMPACT_ATOMS: atom_id res chain seq x y z
N MET A 1 26.36 12.43 0.00
CA MET A 1 25.20 12.59 -0.89
C MET A 1 24.03 13.07 -0.05
N THR A 2 23.77 14.37 -0.08
CA THR A 2 22.75 15.05 0.74
C THR A 2 21.37 14.46 0.48
N ARG A 3 20.61 14.24 1.55
CA ARG A 3 19.25 13.67 1.50
C ARG A 3 18.30 14.79 1.11
N GLU A 4 17.93 14.87 -0.16
CA GLU A 4 16.98 15.87 -0.62
C GLU A 4 15.61 15.61 0.04
N PRO A 5 14.96 16.61 0.65
CA PRO A 5 13.64 16.44 1.25
C PRO A 5 12.62 16.05 0.17
N MET A 6 11.72 15.12 0.50
CA MET A 6 10.66 14.70 -0.42
C MET A 6 9.61 15.82 -0.53
N ASN A 7 9.14 16.08 -1.74
CA ASN A 7 8.03 17.00 -2.00
C ASN A 7 6.71 16.24 -2.22
N CYS A 8 5.59 16.97 -2.24
CA CYS A 8 4.26 16.36 -2.37
C CYS A 8 4.07 15.56 -3.66
N ASN A 9 4.65 16.00 -4.79
CA ASN A 9 4.52 15.29 -6.07
C ASN A 9 5.26 13.95 -6.02
N GLU A 10 6.48 13.94 -5.49
CA GLU A 10 7.26 12.70 -5.30
C GLU A 10 6.52 11.73 -4.35
N LEU A 11 5.86 12.23 -3.30
CA LEU A 11 5.03 11.40 -2.42
C LEU A 11 3.85 10.77 -3.16
N VAL A 12 3.12 11.58 -3.93
CA VAL A 12 1.96 11.14 -4.72
C VAL A 12 2.36 10.06 -5.73
N GLU A 13 3.52 10.19 -6.38
CA GLU A 13 4.05 9.19 -7.31
C GLU A 13 4.40 7.86 -6.63
N LEU A 14 4.86 7.91 -5.38
CA LEU A 14 5.32 6.73 -4.63
C LEU A 14 4.24 6.08 -3.75
N VAL A 15 3.02 6.64 -3.71
CA VAL A 15 1.99 6.21 -2.75
C VAL A 15 1.62 4.73 -2.89
N SER A 16 1.54 4.21 -4.12
CA SER A 16 1.23 2.80 -4.36
C SER A 16 2.36 1.88 -3.87
N GLU A 17 3.61 2.20 -4.23
CA GLU A 17 4.79 1.42 -3.80
C GLU A 17 4.98 1.47 -2.28
N TYR A 18 4.60 2.57 -1.62
CA TYR A 18 4.56 2.67 -0.16
C TYR A 18 3.53 1.71 0.46
N LEU A 19 2.32 1.64 -0.11
CA LEU A 19 1.25 0.78 0.37
C LEU A 19 1.52 -0.71 0.12
N ASP A 20 2.23 -1.03 -0.96
CA ASP A 20 2.63 -2.40 -1.33
C ASP A 20 3.92 -2.87 -0.63
N ASP A 21 4.41 -2.09 0.34
CA ASP A 21 5.68 -2.30 1.03
C ASP A 21 6.93 -2.43 0.13
N GLY A 22 6.89 -1.84 -1.07
CA GLY A 22 7.94 -1.93 -2.09
C GLY A 22 9.11 -0.95 -1.95
N LEU A 23 8.95 0.13 -1.16
CA LEU A 23 9.99 1.15 -1.03
C LEU A 23 11.25 0.64 -0.29
N ASP A 24 12.43 0.99 -0.81
CA ASP A 24 13.67 0.84 -0.06
C ASP A 24 13.68 1.67 1.23
N ALA A 25 14.55 1.29 2.18
CA ALA A 25 14.61 1.91 3.51
C ALA A 25 14.85 3.43 3.47
N ARG A 26 15.61 3.94 2.50
CA ARG A 26 15.92 5.36 2.38
C ARG A 26 14.69 6.14 1.89
N ARG A 27 13.99 5.60 0.89
CA ARG A 27 12.76 6.16 0.32
C ARG A 27 11.63 6.13 1.34
N ARG A 28 11.42 5.00 2.02
CA ARG A 28 10.42 4.87 3.09
C ARG A 28 10.62 5.91 4.17
N ALA A 29 11.83 6.04 4.70
CA ALA A 29 12.09 7.03 5.74
C ALA A 29 11.98 8.50 5.27
N ARG A 30 12.11 8.80 3.96
CA ARG A 30 11.80 10.14 3.41
C ARG A 30 10.29 10.36 3.29
N PHE A 31 9.56 9.33 2.86
CA PHE A 31 8.10 9.31 2.78
C PHE A 31 7.47 9.54 4.15
N ASP A 32 7.89 8.78 5.16
CA ASP A 32 7.41 8.89 6.54
C ASP A 32 7.70 10.27 7.14
N ALA A 33 8.89 10.81 6.90
CA ALA A 33 9.25 12.16 7.33
C ALA A 33 8.31 13.21 6.70
N HIS A 34 8.04 13.11 5.41
CA HIS A 34 7.12 14.03 4.74
C HIS A 34 5.69 13.92 5.30
N LEU A 35 5.20 12.70 5.59
CA LEU A 35 3.91 12.51 6.24
C LEU A 35 3.85 13.12 7.64
N GLY A 36 4.97 13.17 8.36
CA GLY A 36 5.06 13.87 9.64
C GLY A 36 4.82 15.37 9.52
N ASP A 37 5.39 15.97 8.47
CA ASP A 37 5.42 17.44 8.30
C ASP A 37 4.24 17.99 7.48
N CYS A 38 3.63 17.18 6.61
CA CYS A 38 2.61 17.64 5.67
C CYS A 38 1.23 17.03 5.95
N GLU A 39 0.30 17.86 6.44
CA GLU A 39 -1.10 17.43 6.65
C GLU A 39 -1.82 17.06 5.35
N GLY A 40 -1.61 17.81 4.27
CA GLY A 40 -2.24 17.54 2.98
C GLY A 40 -1.89 16.16 2.43
N CYS A 41 -0.65 15.72 2.59
CA CYS A 41 -0.22 14.40 2.13
C CYS A 41 -0.70 13.26 3.05
N ARG A 42 -0.95 13.52 4.34
CA ARG A 42 -1.65 12.56 5.21
C ARG A 42 -3.08 12.33 4.74
N HIS A 43 -3.82 13.42 4.49
CA HIS A 43 -5.19 13.33 3.95
C HIS A 43 -5.21 12.63 2.59
N TYR A 44 -4.26 12.94 1.72
CA TYR A 44 -4.11 12.26 0.43
C TYR A 44 -3.92 10.75 0.59
N LEU A 45 -3.02 10.32 1.49
CA LEU A 45 -2.79 8.90 1.77
C LEU A 45 -4.04 8.20 2.32
N GLU A 46 -4.78 8.85 3.21
CA GLU A 46 -6.06 8.33 3.74
C GLU A 46 -7.11 8.15 2.63
N GLN A 47 -7.25 9.15 1.74
CA GLN A 47 -8.14 9.07 0.58
C GLN A 47 -7.73 7.95 -0.39
N PHE A 48 -6.42 7.79 -0.63
CA PHE A 48 -5.91 6.74 -1.49
C PHE A 48 -6.22 5.36 -0.91
N ARG A 49 -6.00 5.15 0.40
CA ARG A 49 -6.38 3.92 1.11
C ARG A 49 -7.87 3.63 1.01
N ALA A 50 -8.72 4.64 1.17
CA ALA A 50 -10.17 4.49 1.01
C ALA A 50 -10.55 4.07 -0.42
N THR A 51 -9.88 4.64 -1.42
CA THR A 51 -10.09 4.29 -2.84
C THR A 51 -9.66 2.85 -3.13
N VAL A 52 -8.48 2.44 -2.68
CA VAL A 52 -8.00 1.04 -2.78
C VAL A 52 -8.97 0.09 -2.07
N GLY A 53 -9.43 0.43 -0.86
CA GLY A 53 -10.40 -0.37 -0.13
C GLY A 53 -11.76 -0.46 -0.82
N ALA A 54 -12.20 0.61 -1.49
CA ALA A 54 -13.44 0.60 -2.26
C ALA A 54 -13.35 -0.32 -3.49
N LEU A 55 -12.22 -0.29 -4.21
CA LEU A 55 -11.98 -1.08 -5.42
C LEU A 55 -11.53 -2.53 -5.14
N GLY A 56 -10.79 -2.75 -4.05
CA GLY A 56 -10.23 -4.05 -3.66
C GLY A 56 -11.22 -4.96 -2.94
N ARG A 57 -12.47 -4.51 -2.74
CA ARG A 57 -13.56 -5.39 -2.29
C ARG A 57 -13.96 -6.31 -3.44
N ILE A 58 -13.24 -7.42 -3.57
CA ILE A 58 -13.82 -8.64 -4.12
C ILE A 58 -14.87 -9.09 -3.08
N THR A 59 -16.16 -9.01 -3.41
CA THR A 59 -17.16 -9.51 -2.46
C THR A 59 -17.04 -11.03 -2.37
N GLU A 60 -17.35 -11.64 -1.22
CA GLU A 60 -17.31 -13.11 -1.08
C GLU A 60 -18.19 -13.82 -2.13
N GLU A 61 -19.15 -13.10 -2.72
CA GLU A 61 -20.00 -13.57 -3.82
C GLU A 61 -19.28 -13.64 -5.17
N GLU A 62 -18.15 -12.96 -5.35
CA GLU A 62 -17.37 -12.94 -6.60
C GLU A 62 -16.27 -14.01 -6.65
N LEU A 63 -15.94 -14.64 -5.51
CA LEU A 63 -14.98 -15.74 -5.45
C LEU A 63 -15.70 -17.08 -5.52
N ASP A 64 -15.46 -17.79 -6.62
CA ASP A 64 -15.87 -19.18 -6.79
C ASP A 64 -15.44 -20.02 -5.56
N PRO A 65 -16.35 -20.75 -4.90
CA PRO A 65 -16.06 -21.51 -3.69
C PRO A 65 -14.94 -22.55 -3.86
N ASP A 66 -14.85 -23.17 -5.03
CA ASP A 66 -13.82 -24.18 -5.32
C ASP A 66 -12.46 -23.51 -5.48
N PHE A 67 -12.40 -22.34 -6.14
CA PHE A 67 -11.20 -21.52 -6.20
C PHE A 67 -10.74 -21.09 -4.79
N ARG A 68 -11.65 -20.62 -3.94
CA ARG A 68 -11.34 -20.25 -2.55
C ARG A 68 -10.76 -21.45 -1.77
N ALA A 69 -11.38 -22.62 -1.88
CA ALA A 69 -10.92 -23.83 -1.19
C ALA A 69 -9.50 -24.22 -1.62
N ARG A 70 -9.21 -24.17 -2.93
CA ARG A 70 -7.89 -24.45 -3.50
C ARG A 70 -6.84 -23.44 -3.05
N LEU A 71 -7.17 -22.14 -3.04
CA LEU A 71 -6.26 -21.08 -2.58
C LEU A 71 -5.88 -21.27 -1.10
N LEU A 72 -6.87 -21.51 -0.24
CA LEU A 72 -6.64 -21.73 1.20
C LEU A 72 -5.82 -23.00 1.46
N ALA A 73 -6.03 -24.06 0.67
CA ALA A 73 -5.21 -25.27 0.77
C ALA A 73 -3.75 -25.00 0.39
N ALA A 74 -3.50 -24.27 -0.70
CA ALA A 74 -2.16 -23.88 -1.11
C ALA A 74 -1.45 -23.01 -0.06
N MET A 75 -2.15 -22.02 0.53
CA MET A 75 -1.56 -21.15 1.56
C MET A 75 -1.20 -21.90 2.84
N ARG A 76 -1.94 -22.95 3.21
CA ARG A 76 -1.60 -23.79 4.38
C ARG A 76 -0.31 -24.58 4.17
N GLY A 77 -0.11 -25.13 2.98
CA GLY A 77 1.11 -25.91 2.64
C GLY A 77 2.38 -25.07 2.45
N LEU A 78 2.26 -23.73 2.39
CA LEU A 78 3.41 -22.80 2.33
C LEU A 78 3.97 -22.44 3.71
N ARG A 79 3.32 -22.91 4.78
CA ARG A 79 3.70 -22.62 6.17
C ARG A 79 4.47 -23.77 6.83
N ASP A 80 4.68 -24.86 6.10
CA ASP A 80 5.48 -26.05 6.42
C ASP A 80 6.82 -26.00 5.65
#